data_AF-A0A7C4LG16-F1
#
_entry.id   AF-A0A7C4LG16-F1
#
_cell.length_a   1.000
_cell.length_b   1.000
_cell.length_c   1.000
_cell.angle_alpha   90.00
_cell.angle_beta   90.00
_cell.angle_gamma   90.00
#
_symmetry.space_group_name_H-M   'P 1'
#
loop_
_entity.id
_entity.type
_entity.pdbx_description
1 polymer ?
#
loop_
_entity_poly.entity_id
_entity_poly.type
_entity_poly.pdbx_seq_one_letter_code
_entity_poly.pdbx_strand_id
1 'polypeptide(L)'
;YMVKLLDELSVKLTEVSILDELRDEIAEIIRKEYKRVRAEELGEERLSRGEIREEFFPPCIKELIKSLRASEHLTHVQRFALTTFLLNVGATVDYVLELMRNAPDFNERIARYQIEHIAGLKGGGKKYKTYGCVKMKELGMCVAECGVKTPVQYYVRSLKSLRKPSEKRSSHNQGS
;
A
#
# COMPACT_ATOMS: atom_id res chain seq x y z
N TYR A 1 13.18 13.21 -13.49
CA TYR A 1 13.26 13.97 -14.75
C TYR A 1 12.02 13.72 -15.61
N MET A 2 11.71 12.45 -15.95
CA MET A 2 10.51 12.06 -16.73
C MET A 2 9.18 12.51 -16.12
N VAL A 3 8.98 12.38 -14.80
CA VAL A 3 7.75 12.83 -14.11
C VAL A 3 7.53 14.35 -14.23
N LYS A 4 8.62 15.12 -14.16
CA LYS A 4 8.57 16.59 -14.27
C LYS A 4 8.24 17.01 -15.71
N LEU A 5 8.80 16.29 -16.68
CA LEU A 5 8.51 16.47 -18.10
C LEU A 5 7.04 16.13 -18.42
N LEU A 6 6.49 15.09 -17.81
CA LEU A 6 5.08 14.69 -17.97
C LEU A 6 4.11 15.67 -17.30
N ASP A 7 4.43 16.20 -16.11
CA ASP A 7 3.64 17.26 -15.47
C ASP A 7 3.63 18.53 -16.35
N GLU A 8 4.79 18.93 -16.88
CA GLU A 8 4.90 20.08 -17.79
C GLU A 8 4.15 19.87 -19.12
N LEU A 9 4.20 18.65 -19.69
CA LEU A 9 3.42 18.29 -20.88
C LEU A 9 1.91 18.33 -20.59
N SER A 10 1.47 17.82 -19.43
CA SER A 10 0.05 17.82 -19.05
C SER A 10 -0.54 19.24 -18.95
N VAL A 11 0.26 20.19 -18.45
CA VAL A 11 -0.11 21.60 -18.37
C VAL A 11 -0.14 22.22 -19.77
N LYS A 12 0.89 21.99 -20.59
CA LYS A 12 0.96 22.55 -21.95
C LYS A 12 -0.13 22.04 -22.90
N LEU A 13 -0.58 20.79 -22.73
CA LEU A 13 -1.69 20.22 -23.49
C LEU A 13 -3.03 20.93 -23.23
N THR A 14 -3.18 21.67 -22.13
CA THR A 14 -4.40 22.46 -21.86
C THR A 14 -4.48 23.73 -22.73
N GLU A 15 -3.37 24.22 -23.28
CA GLU A 15 -3.28 25.45 -24.06
C GLU A 15 -3.49 25.25 -25.58
N VAL A 16 -3.50 24.01 -26.06
CA VAL A 16 -3.54 23.72 -27.51
C VAL A 16 -4.97 23.49 -27.97
N SER A 17 -5.53 24.40 -28.78
CA SER A 17 -6.90 24.36 -29.33
C SER A 17 -7.07 23.31 -30.46
N ILE A 18 -6.72 22.06 -30.20
CA ILE A 18 -7.05 20.92 -31.06
C ILE A 18 -8.32 20.30 -30.49
N LEU A 19 -9.37 20.24 -31.31
CA LEU A 19 -10.70 19.63 -31.14
C LEU A 19 -10.88 18.94 -29.77
N ASP A 20 -11.76 19.50 -28.93
CA ASP A 20 -11.95 19.15 -27.53
C ASP A 20 -12.13 17.63 -27.28
N GLU A 21 -12.70 16.91 -28.23
CA GLU A 21 -12.86 15.44 -28.19
C GLU A 21 -11.52 14.69 -28.20
N LEU A 22 -10.56 15.12 -29.03
CA LEU A 22 -9.23 14.52 -29.10
C LEU A 22 -8.40 14.88 -27.85
N ARG A 23 -8.62 16.07 -27.29
CA ARG A 23 -7.99 16.51 -26.04
C ARG A 23 -8.39 15.61 -24.88
N ASP A 24 -9.67 15.27 -24.75
CA ASP A 24 -10.16 14.42 -23.66
C ASP A 24 -9.66 12.98 -23.76
N GLU A 25 -9.63 12.42 -24.97
CA GLU A 25 -9.04 11.10 -25.22
C GLU A 25 -7.54 11.07 -24.88
N ILE A 26 -6.77 12.05 -25.34
CA ILE A 26 -5.34 12.16 -25.04
C ILE A 26 -5.12 12.35 -23.53
N ALA A 27 -5.92 13.19 -22.87
CA ALA A 27 -5.82 13.43 -21.44
C ALA A 27 -6.13 12.17 -20.62
N GLU A 28 -7.08 11.33 -21.04
CA GLU A 28 -7.39 10.08 -20.36
C GLU A 28 -6.29 9.02 -20.55
N ILE A 29 -5.72 8.93 -21.76
CA ILE A 29 -4.56 8.05 -22.03
C ILE A 29 -3.37 8.48 -21.17
N ILE A 30 -3.03 9.77 -21.14
CA ILE A 30 -1.94 10.29 -20.30
C ILE A 30 -2.22 10.03 -18.83
N ARG A 31 -3.45 10.25 -18.34
CA ARG A 31 -3.83 9.95 -16.94
C ARG A 31 -3.66 8.47 -16.60
N LYS A 32 -4.03 7.58 -17.51
CA LYS A 32 -3.92 6.12 -17.34
C LYS A 32 -2.45 5.69 -17.29
N GLU A 33 -1.64 6.14 -18.25
CA GLU A 33 -0.21 5.80 -18.30
C GLU A 33 0.57 6.45 -17.15
N TYR A 34 0.24 7.69 -16.76
CA TYR A 34 0.80 8.32 -15.56
C TYR A 34 0.51 7.51 -14.30
N LYS A 35 -0.73 7.05 -14.11
CA LYS A 35 -1.08 6.20 -12.96
C LYS A 35 -0.32 4.88 -12.96
N ARG A 36 -0.07 4.31 -14.15
CA ARG A 36 0.70 3.07 -14.32
C ARG A 36 2.17 3.27 -13.99
N VAL A 37 2.83 4.22 -14.65
CA VAL A 37 4.25 4.56 -14.42
C VAL A 37 4.47 4.96 -12.96
N ARG A 38 3.58 5.77 -12.38
CA ARG A 38 3.66 6.14 -10.96
C ARG A 38 3.45 4.95 -10.03
N ALA A 39 2.63 3.96 -10.40
CA ALA A 39 2.46 2.75 -9.59
C ALA A 39 3.67 1.81 -9.70
N GLU A 40 4.30 1.73 -10.88
CA GLU A 40 5.53 0.98 -11.14
C GLU A 40 6.72 1.63 -10.42
N GLU A 41 6.96 2.93 -10.58
CA GLU A 41 8.00 3.69 -9.87
C GLU A 41 7.80 3.63 -8.34
N LEU A 42 6.56 3.74 -7.84
CA LEU A 42 6.28 3.61 -6.41
C LEU A 42 6.43 2.16 -5.94
N GLY A 43 6.29 1.18 -6.84
CA GLY A 43 6.59 -0.23 -6.59
C GLY A 43 8.10 -0.47 -6.48
N GLU A 44 8.88 0.08 -7.40
CA GLU A 44 10.35 0.04 -7.38
C GLU A 44 10.94 0.84 -6.21
N GLU A 45 10.39 2.01 -5.88
CA GLU A 45 10.76 2.82 -4.71
C GLU A 45 10.39 2.15 -3.37
N ARG A 46 9.37 1.26 -3.38
CA ARG A 46 9.00 0.43 -2.21
C ARG A 46 9.90 -0.78 -2.05
N LEU A 47 10.28 -1.44 -3.16
CA LEU A 47 11.22 -2.57 -3.18
C LEU A 47 12.65 -2.13 -2.83
N SER A 48 13.04 -0.92 -3.23
CA SER A 48 14.36 -0.34 -2.92
C SER A 48 14.48 0.24 -1.51
N ARG A 49 13.35 0.41 -0.78
CA ARG A 49 13.37 0.77 0.64
C ARG A 49 13.32 -0.49 1.48
N GLY A 50 14.51 -1.05 1.66
CA GLY A 50 14.77 -2.11 2.62
C GLY A 50 14.09 -1.84 3.96
N GLU A 51 13.53 -2.91 4.49
CA GLU A 51 12.88 -3.05 5.79
C GLU A 51 11.42 -2.57 5.88
N ILE A 52 10.55 -3.56 6.04
CA ILE A 52 9.17 -3.38 6.46
C ILE A 52 9.16 -2.85 7.89
N ARG A 53 8.52 -1.69 8.10
CA ARG A 53 8.48 -0.99 9.39
C ARG A 53 7.15 -1.18 10.09
N GLU A 54 7.03 -2.25 10.87
CA GLU A 54 5.78 -2.65 11.52
C GLU A 54 5.17 -1.56 12.42
N GLU A 55 6.00 -0.65 12.96
CA GLU A 55 5.54 0.46 13.79
C GLU A 55 4.59 1.42 13.04
N PHE A 56 4.66 1.48 11.70
CA PHE A 56 3.78 2.29 10.86
C PHE A 56 2.58 1.53 10.31
N PHE A 57 2.43 0.26 10.64
CA PHE A 57 1.25 -0.49 10.21
C PHE A 57 -0.04 0.12 10.76
N PRO A 58 -1.12 0.10 9.97
CA PRO A 58 -2.42 0.54 10.42
C PRO A 58 -2.92 -0.35 11.58
N PRO A 59 -3.74 0.20 12.50
CA PRO A 59 -4.23 -0.53 13.66
C PRO A 59 -4.88 -1.87 13.32
N CYS A 60 -5.66 -1.95 12.24
CA CYS A 60 -6.30 -3.19 11.80
C CYS A 60 -5.29 -4.29 11.43
N ILE A 61 -4.17 -3.94 10.80
CA ILE A 61 -3.12 -4.91 10.46
C ILE A 61 -2.34 -5.32 11.72
N LYS A 62 -2.10 -4.37 12.64
CA LYS A 62 -1.45 -4.67 13.92
C LYS A 62 -2.25 -5.68 14.74
N GLU A 63 -3.57 -5.57 14.79
CA GLU A 63 -4.42 -6.57 15.46
C GLU A 63 -4.34 -7.95 14.80
N LEU A 64 -4.35 -8.04 13.47
CA LEU A 64 -4.18 -9.34 12.79
C LEU A 64 -2.83 -9.99 13.10
N ILE A 65 -1.76 -9.19 13.12
CA ILE A 65 -0.42 -9.67 13.49
C ILE A 65 -0.35 -10.10 14.95
N LYS A 66 -1.00 -9.36 15.85
CA LYS A 66 -1.10 -9.69 17.27
C LYS A 66 -1.80 -11.03 17.49
N SER A 67 -2.97 -11.23 16.87
CA SER A 67 -3.67 -12.52 16.91
C SER A 67 -2.80 -13.66 16.40
N LEU A 68 -2.11 -13.45 15.27
CA LEU A 68 -1.24 -14.46 14.69
C LEU A 68 -0.04 -14.79 15.61
N ARG A 69 0.59 -13.78 16.22
CA ARG A 69 1.69 -13.96 17.21
C ARG A 69 1.22 -14.63 18.49
N ALA A 70 -0.06 -14.52 18.83
CA ALA A 70 -0.69 -15.25 19.92
C ALA A 70 -1.12 -16.68 19.51
N SER A 71 -0.76 -17.13 18.31
CA SER A 71 -1.20 -18.40 17.73
C SER A 71 -2.72 -18.56 17.70
N GLU A 72 -3.45 -17.46 17.50
CA GLU A 72 -4.88 -17.49 17.25
C GLU A 72 -5.16 -17.85 15.77
N HIS A 73 -6.30 -18.48 15.53
CA HIS A 73 -6.74 -18.81 14.18
C HIS A 73 -7.24 -17.55 13.46
N LEU A 74 -6.52 -17.12 12.43
CA LEU A 74 -7.04 -16.18 11.45
C LEU A 74 -7.93 -16.90 10.43
N THR A 75 -9.10 -16.32 10.15
CA THR A 75 -9.97 -16.76 9.05
C THR A 75 -9.28 -16.57 7.69
N HIS A 76 -9.75 -17.29 6.67
CA HIS A 76 -9.22 -17.15 5.30
C HIS A 76 -9.26 -15.69 4.81
N VAL A 77 -10.33 -14.96 5.15
CA VAL A 77 -10.51 -13.56 4.76
C VAL A 77 -9.49 -12.64 5.46
N GLN A 78 -9.22 -12.88 6.75
CA GLN A 78 -8.20 -12.13 7.50
C GLN A 78 -6.78 -12.40 6.97
N ARG A 79 -6.45 -13.68 6.69
CA ARG A 79 -5.17 -14.05 6.08
C ARG A 79 -4.99 -13.37 4.74
N PHE A 80 -6.02 -13.37 3.90
CA PHE A 80 -6.00 -12.66 2.62
C PHE A 80 -5.77 -11.15 2.81
N ALA A 81 -6.46 -10.50 3.74
CA ALA A 81 -6.29 -9.08 4.03
C ALA A 81 -4.86 -8.74 4.49
N LEU A 82 -4.29 -9.54 5.41
CA LEU A 82 -2.94 -9.40 5.90
C LEU A 82 -1.90 -9.62 4.80
N THR A 83 -1.98 -10.75 4.09
CA THR A 83 -1.06 -11.10 3.01
C THR A 83 -1.09 -10.07 1.88
N THR A 84 -2.27 -9.67 1.42
CA THR A 84 -2.37 -8.64 0.36
C THR A 84 -1.79 -7.31 0.82
N PHE A 85 -2.06 -6.87 2.05
CA PHE A 85 -1.46 -5.64 2.60
C PHE A 85 0.07 -5.70 2.55
N LEU A 86 0.66 -6.74 3.15
CA LEU A 86 2.12 -6.90 3.24
C LEU A 86 2.78 -6.88 1.85
N LEU A 87 2.26 -7.67 0.91
CA LEU A 87 2.78 -7.72 -0.47
C LEU A 87 2.59 -6.39 -1.24
N ASN A 88 1.56 -5.60 -0.91
CA ASN A 88 1.34 -4.30 -1.54
C ASN A 88 2.23 -3.20 -0.94
N VAL A 89 2.68 -3.33 0.31
CA VAL A 89 3.63 -2.40 0.93
C VAL A 89 5.11 -2.76 0.69
N GLY A 90 5.37 -3.89 0.01
CA GLY A 90 6.71 -4.27 -0.43
C GLY A 90 7.32 -5.46 0.32
N ALA A 91 6.56 -6.15 1.17
CA ALA A 91 7.06 -7.33 1.87
C ALA A 91 7.35 -8.47 0.88
N THR A 92 8.39 -9.24 1.16
CA THR A 92 8.76 -10.43 0.38
C THR A 92 7.81 -11.59 0.70
N VAL A 93 7.75 -12.59 -0.19
CA VAL A 93 7.01 -13.84 0.07
C VAL A 93 7.51 -14.48 1.37
N ASP A 94 8.82 -14.51 1.58
CA ASP A 94 9.43 -15.13 2.75
C ASP A 94 9.11 -14.37 4.05
N TYR A 95 9.08 -13.03 4.03
CA TYR A 95 8.64 -12.24 5.20
C TYR A 95 7.19 -12.60 5.59
N VAL A 96 6.29 -12.68 4.61
CA VAL A 96 4.89 -13.05 4.88
C VAL A 96 4.80 -14.49 5.36
N LEU A 97 5.56 -15.41 4.77
CA LEU A 97 5.56 -16.81 5.15
C LEU A 97 6.04 -17.01 6.59
N GLU A 98 7.10 -16.31 6.99
CA GLU A 98 7.63 -16.37 8.35
C GLU A 98 6.61 -15.86 9.38
N LEU A 99 5.90 -14.79 9.05
CA LEU A 99 4.81 -14.29 9.89
C LEU A 99 3.69 -15.35 10.03
N MET A 100 3.30 -16.00 8.93
CA MET A 100 2.26 -17.04 8.89
C MET A 100 2.65 -18.32 9.65
N ARG A 101 3.93 -18.55 9.93
CA ARG A 101 4.43 -19.71 10.69
C ARG A 101 3.85 -19.80 12.11
N ASN A 102 3.39 -18.68 12.67
CA ASN A 102 2.74 -18.65 13.98
C ASN A 102 1.28 -19.17 13.97
N ALA A 103 0.69 -19.41 12.80
CA ALA A 103 -0.66 -19.96 12.71
C ALA A 103 -0.69 -21.43 13.17
N PRO A 104 -1.70 -21.86 13.96
CA PRO A 104 -1.78 -23.23 14.47
C PRO A 104 -1.86 -24.31 13.39
N ASP A 105 -2.45 -23.98 12.25
CA ASP A 105 -2.67 -24.84 11.08
C ASP A 105 -1.60 -24.64 9.98
N PHE A 106 -0.46 -24.04 10.33
CA PHE A 106 0.56 -23.68 9.35
C PHE A 106 1.09 -24.90 8.60
N ASN A 107 0.99 -24.85 7.27
CA ASN A 107 1.66 -25.75 6.36
C ASN A 107 2.45 -24.94 5.33
N GLU A 108 3.78 -25.03 5.39
CA GLU A 108 4.68 -24.18 4.60
C GLU A 108 4.41 -24.27 3.09
N ARG A 109 4.22 -25.49 2.57
CA ARG A 109 3.97 -25.73 1.15
C ARG A 109 2.68 -25.06 0.68
N ILE A 110 1.61 -25.18 1.46
CA ILE A 110 0.31 -24.59 1.13
C ILE A 110 0.37 -23.07 1.27
N ALA A 111 0.92 -22.57 2.37
CA ALA A 111 1.02 -21.14 2.65
C ALA A 111 1.88 -20.43 1.59
N ARG A 112 3.06 -20.97 1.25
CA ARG A 112 3.93 -20.43 0.21
C ARG A 112 3.20 -20.34 -1.13
N TYR A 113 2.53 -21.41 -1.56
CA TYR A 113 1.75 -21.40 -2.80
C TYR A 113 0.66 -20.33 -2.80
N GLN A 114 -0.09 -20.18 -1.70
CA GLN A 114 -1.11 -19.14 -1.58
C GLN A 114 -0.53 -17.72 -1.65
N ILE A 115 0.57 -17.47 -0.94
CA ILE A 115 1.24 -16.16 -0.93
C ILE A 115 1.79 -15.83 -2.32
N GLU A 116 2.45 -16.77 -2.99
CA GLU A 116 2.96 -16.61 -4.36
C GLU A 116 1.83 -16.34 -5.37
N HIS A 117 0.71 -17.04 -5.25
CA HIS A 117 -0.47 -16.79 -6.08
C HIS A 117 -1.03 -15.38 -5.85
N ILE A 118 -1.16 -14.94 -4.59
CA ILE A 118 -1.61 -13.59 -4.25
C ILE A 118 -0.63 -12.52 -4.79
N ALA A 119 0.67 -12.82 -4.77
CA ALA A 119 1.73 -11.96 -5.31
C ALA A 119 1.72 -11.89 -6.85
N GLY A 120 0.98 -12.77 -7.53
CA GLY A 120 0.98 -12.89 -9.00
C GLY A 120 2.16 -13.69 -9.55
N LEU A 121 2.85 -14.48 -8.73
CA LEU A 121 3.99 -15.31 -9.14
C LEU A 121 3.56 -16.72 -9.61
N LYS A 122 2.29 -17.06 -9.43
CA LYS A 122 1.68 -18.33 -9.87
C LYS A 122 0.33 -18.07 -10.54
N GLY A 123 -0.12 -19.02 -11.36
CA GLY A 123 -1.39 -18.93 -12.08
C GLY A 123 -1.37 -17.84 -13.15
N GLY A 124 -2.49 -17.12 -13.32
CA GLY A 124 -2.67 -16.09 -14.36
C GLY A 124 -1.95 -14.76 -14.11
N GLY A 125 -0.96 -14.71 -13.21
CA GLY A 125 -0.10 -13.53 -13.00
C GLY A 125 -0.76 -12.33 -12.30
N LYS A 126 -2.01 -12.45 -11.86
CA LYS A 126 -2.75 -11.33 -11.26
C LYS A 126 -2.29 -11.05 -9.83
N LYS A 127 -1.58 -9.93 -9.62
CA LYS A 127 -1.29 -9.42 -8.27
C LYS A 127 -2.57 -8.86 -7.62
N TYR A 128 -2.93 -9.40 -6.45
CA TYR A 128 -4.13 -8.98 -5.75
C TYR A 128 -3.93 -7.66 -5.00
N LYS A 129 -4.99 -6.87 -4.92
CA LYS A 129 -5.03 -5.61 -4.17
C LYS A 129 -5.60 -5.83 -2.77
N THR A 130 -5.06 -5.12 -1.79
CA THR A 130 -5.62 -5.03 -0.43
C THR A 130 -7.03 -4.47 -0.45
N TYR A 131 -7.86 -4.93 0.49
CA TYR A 131 -9.17 -4.35 0.73
C TYR A 131 -9.11 -2.85 1.08
N GLY A 132 -10.12 -2.11 0.62
CA GLY A 132 -10.35 -0.74 1.08
C GLY A 132 -10.84 -0.71 2.54
N CYS A 133 -10.72 0.44 3.21
CA CYS A 133 -11.12 0.58 4.62
C CYS A 133 -12.62 0.31 4.81
N VAL A 134 -13.48 0.70 3.85
CA VAL A 134 -14.92 0.36 3.88
C VAL A 134 -15.11 -1.15 3.95
N LYS A 135 -14.40 -1.91 3.09
CA LYS A 135 -14.48 -3.36 3.09
C LYS A 135 -13.90 -3.99 4.35
N MET A 136 -12.81 -3.42 4.90
CA MET A 136 -12.26 -3.85 6.18
C MET A 136 -13.27 -3.66 7.33
N LYS A 137 -14.07 -2.59 7.31
CA LYS A 137 -15.16 -2.36 8.29
C LYS A 137 -16.28 -3.38 8.13
N GLU A 138 -16.78 -3.59 6.91
CA GLU A 138 -17.82 -4.60 6.62
C GLU A 138 -17.43 -6.01 7.08
N LEU A 139 -16.15 -6.35 6.96
CA LEU A 139 -15.61 -7.66 7.35
C LEU A 139 -15.18 -7.72 8.82
N GLY A 140 -15.46 -6.69 9.63
CA GLY A 140 -15.16 -6.67 11.07
C GLY A 140 -13.68 -6.57 11.44
N MET A 141 -12.80 -6.21 10.49
CA MET A 141 -11.35 -6.10 10.72
C MET A 141 -10.88 -4.68 11.07
N CYS A 142 -11.71 -3.67 10.84
CA CYS A 142 -11.33 -2.27 11.09
C CYS A 142 -11.56 -1.90 12.55
N VAL A 143 -10.49 -1.55 13.26
CA VAL A 143 -10.52 -1.20 14.70
C VAL A 143 -10.29 0.29 15.00
N ALA A 144 -10.09 1.12 13.98
CA ALA A 144 -9.83 2.55 14.15
C ALA A 144 -10.23 3.38 12.92
N GLU A 145 -10.71 4.61 13.14
CA GLU A 145 -11.02 5.59 12.10
C GLU A 145 -9.76 6.35 11.66
N CYS A 146 -9.11 5.84 10.61
CA CYS A 146 -7.80 6.34 10.17
C CYS A 146 -7.86 7.51 9.16
N GLY A 147 -9.04 7.91 8.68
CA GLY A 147 -9.18 8.99 7.68
C GLY A 147 -8.51 8.70 6.32
N VAL A 148 -8.39 7.42 5.94
CA VAL A 148 -7.80 6.97 4.66
C VAL A 148 -8.73 6.01 3.92
N LYS A 149 -8.50 5.85 2.60
CA LYS A 149 -9.27 4.93 1.75
C LYS A 149 -8.79 3.49 1.86
N THR A 150 -7.50 3.25 2.12
CA THR A 150 -6.93 1.90 2.19
C THR A 150 -5.87 1.76 3.29
N PRO A 151 -5.64 0.55 3.84
CA PRO A 151 -4.55 0.29 4.78
C PRO A 151 -3.16 0.65 4.20
N VAL A 152 -2.94 0.41 2.91
CA VAL A 152 -1.69 0.79 2.21
C VAL A 152 -1.49 2.31 2.23
N GLN A 153 -2.56 3.08 2.04
CA GLN A 153 -2.48 4.54 2.11
C GLN A 153 -2.09 5.03 3.50
N TYR A 154 -2.60 4.39 4.57
CA TYR A 154 -2.17 4.68 5.94
C TYR A 154 -0.66 4.49 6.08
N TYR A 155 -0.16 3.30 5.74
CA TYR A 155 1.26 2.97 5.88
C TYR A 155 2.17 3.97 5.15
N VAL A 156 1.83 4.30 3.90
CA VAL A 156 2.59 5.27 3.10
C VAL A 156 2.56 6.68 3.70
N ARG A 157 1.42 7.12 4.26
CA ARG A 157 1.34 8.43 4.95
C ARG A 157 2.17 8.46 6.22
N SER A 158 2.11 7.40 7.02
CA SER A 158 2.87 7.25 8.26
C SER A 158 4.38 7.19 8.03
N LEU A 159 4.84 6.54 6.95
CA LEU A 159 6.25 6.59 6.54
C LEU A 159 6.70 7.99 6.10
N LYS A 160 5.82 8.76 5.46
CA LYS A 160 6.14 10.12 4.98
C LYS A 160 6.21 11.14 6.12
N SER A 161 5.43 10.97 7.19
CA SER A 161 5.50 11.87 8.35
C SER A 161 6.85 11.80 9.05
N LEU A 162 7.57 10.67 8.99
CA LEU A 162 8.94 10.57 9.48
C LEU A 162 9.96 11.38 8.66
N ARG A 163 9.72 11.53 7.36
CA ARG A 163 10.69 12.18 6.46
C ARG A 163 10.59 13.70 6.47
N LYS A 164 9.54 14.26 7.05
CA LYS A 164 9.46 15.70 7.27
C LYS A 164 10.31 16.01 8.51
N PRO A 165 11.44 16.72 8.37
CA PRO A 165 12.10 17.29 9.54
C PRO A 165 11.08 18.15 10.28
N SER A 166 11.08 18.06 11.60
CA SER A 166 10.25 18.86 12.48
C SER A 166 10.63 20.35 12.39
N GLU A 167 10.17 21.06 11.36
CA GLU A 167 10.05 22.52 11.40
C GLU A 167 8.82 22.89 12.23
N LYS A 168 9.01 22.94 13.55
CA LYS A 168 8.37 23.83 14.53
C LYS A 168 8.70 23.37 15.95
N ARG A 169 9.92 23.68 16.40
CA ARG A 169 10.25 23.88 17.82
C ARG A 169 11.21 25.07 17.93
N SER A 170 10.66 26.28 17.85
CA SER A 170 11.22 27.50 18.48
C SER A 170 10.42 28.74 18.09
N SER A 171 9.49 29.16 18.96
CA SER A 171 9.29 30.56 19.38
C SER A 171 7.91 30.76 20.04
N HIS A 172 7.87 30.57 21.36
CA HIS A 172 7.19 31.53 22.24
C HIS A 172 7.92 31.48 23.59
N ASN A 173 8.90 32.36 23.70
CA ASN A 173 9.36 32.86 24.98
C ASN A 173 8.52 34.11 25.27
N GLN A 174 7.84 34.16 26.42
CA GLN A 174 7.61 35.38 27.20
C GLN A 174 6.84 35.06 28.50
N GLY A 175 7.48 35.36 29.64
CA GLY A 175 6.83 35.98 30.78
C GLY A 175 6.50 35.10 31.99
N SER A 176 7.44 34.97 32.92
CA SER A 176 7.39 35.55 34.30
C SER A 176 8.63 35.11 35.09
#